data_AF-A0A7S2Z0M7-F1
#
_entry.id   AF-A0A7S2Z0M7-F1
#
_cell.length_a   1.000
_cell.length_b   1.000
_cell.length_c   1.000
_cell.angle_alpha   90.00
_cell.angle_beta   90.00
_cell.angle_gamma   90.00
#
_symmetry.space_group_name_H-M   'P 1'
#
loop_
_entity.id
_entity.type
_entity.pdbx_description
1 polymer ?
#
loop_
_entity_poly.entity_id
_entity_poly.type
_entity_poly.pdbx_seq_one_letter_code
_entity_poly.pdbx_strand_id
1 'polypeptide(L)'
;NAGAGGVEVPPQVWHLRQQMLHLVCNLQIYVHVDVLETQQRILRDKITSAENFLDCSEYLNTFLDTMIMQSFLDIASISSMLDGIVQLITKYTASVEEAQREMAAMTGDGDGDGQYPPASLSLFARLQEDFQRRCTMLFTVLKSTKLSVKARAPHLHQFLLRLNFNHYMSNQALASAALI
;
A
#
# COMPACT_ATOMS: atom_id res chain seq x y z
N ASN A 1 -39.98 -13.18 -13.41
CA ASN A 1 -38.54 -13.51 -13.47
C ASN A 1 -37.76 -12.36 -12.87
N ALA A 2 -37.76 -12.14 -11.55
CA ALA A 2 -37.30 -13.00 -10.46
C ALA A 2 -35.78 -13.28 -10.56
N GLY A 3 -35.02 -12.57 -9.71
CA GLY A 3 -33.90 -13.16 -8.99
C GLY A 3 -32.51 -13.12 -9.64
N ALA A 4 -32.00 -11.94 -10.00
CA ALA A 4 -30.55 -11.72 -9.95
C ALA A 4 -30.16 -11.32 -8.53
N GLY A 5 -30.30 -12.25 -7.57
CA GLY A 5 -29.85 -12.08 -6.19
C GLY A 5 -28.33 -12.14 -6.11
N GLY A 6 -27.67 -11.15 -6.71
CA GLY A 6 -26.25 -10.92 -6.44
C GLY A 6 -26.14 -10.36 -5.03
N VAL A 7 -25.37 -11.02 -4.17
CA VAL A 7 -25.00 -10.49 -2.85
C VAL A 7 -24.43 -9.08 -3.06
N GLU A 8 -25.20 -8.05 -2.72
CA GLU A 8 -24.74 -6.67 -2.87
C GLU A 8 -23.67 -6.40 -1.83
N VAL A 9 -22.41 -6.36 -2.28
CA VAL A 9 -21.28 -6.01 -1.41
C VAL A 9 -21.48 -4.56 -0.96
N PRO A 10 -21.51 -4.28 0.35
CA PRO A 10 -21.69 -2.94 0.86
C PRO A 10 -20.63 -1.98 0.27
N PRO A 11 -21.02 -0.76 -0.11
CA PRO A 11 -20.11 0.18 -0.77
C PRO A 11 -18.87 0.50 0.09
N GLN A 12 -18.99 0.41 1.41
CA GLN A 12 -17.90 0.59 2.38
C GLN A 12 -16.80 -0.48 2.23
N VAL A 13 -17.19 -1.74 2.05
CA VAL A 13 -16.27 -2.87 1.88
C VAL A 13 -15.50 -2.71 0.57
N TRP A 14 -16.19 -2.37 -0.51
CA TRP A 14 -15.58 -2.11 -1.80
C TRP A 14 -14.63 -0.93 -1.77
N HIS A 15 -15.05 0.18 -1.15
CA HIS A 15 -14.23 1.39 -1.08
C HIS A 15 -12.91 1.15 -0.35
N LEU A 16 -12.96 0.50 0.83
CA LEU A 16 -11.75 0.16 1.58
C LEU A 16 -10.81 -0.75 0.78
N ARG A 17 -11.36 -1.76 0.08
CA ARG A 17 -10.57 -2.63 -0.81
C ARG A 17 -9.83 -1.82 -1.88
N GLN A 18 -10.51 -0.89 -2.53
CA GLN A 18 -9.92 -0.07 -3.58
C GLN A 18 -8.82 0.84 -3.05
N GLN A 19 -9.01 1.43 -1.87
CA GLN A 19 -7.97 2.24 -1.22
C GLN A 19 -6.71 1.40 -0.89
N MET A 20 -6.91 0.21 -0.32
CA MET A 20 -5.82 -0.73 -0.03
C MET A 20 -5.07 -1.15 -1.29
N LEU A 21 -5.81 -1.53 -2.33
CA LEU A 21 -5.25 -1.94 -3.61
C LEU A 21 -4.43 -0.82 -4.26
N HIS A 22 -4.96 0.41 -4.26
CA HIS A 22 -4.26 1.57 -4.81
C HIS A 22 -2.90 1.79 -4.13
N LEU A 23 -2.84 1.71 -2.80
CA LEU A 23 -1.59 1.85 -2.07
C LEU A 23 -0.60 0.73 -2.43
N VAL A 24 -1.02 -0.53 -2.36
CA VAL A 24 -0.12 -1.68 -2.59
C VAL A 24 0.39 -1.70 -4.02
N CYS A 25 -0.48 -1.48 -5.01
CA CYS A 25 -0.08 -1.46 -6.41
C CYS A 25 0.93 -0.34 -6.69
N ASN A 26 0.70 0.88 -6.19
CA ASN A 26 1.65 1.97 -6.38
C ASN A 26 2.98 1.74 -5.66
N LEU A 27 2.95 1.12 -4.48
CA LEU A 27 4.18 0.75 -3.77
C LEU A 27 4.97 -0.32 -4.54
N GLN A 28 4.29 -1.33 -5.09
CA GLN A 28 4.92 -2.36 -5.92
C GLN A 28 5.56 -1.76 -7.18
N ILE A 29 4.85 -0.86 -7.86
CA ILE A 29 5.37 -0.16 -9.05
C ILE A 29 6.61 0.66 -8.68
N TYR A 30 6.59 1.39 -7.57
CA TYR A 30 7.75 2.15 -7.11
C TYR A 30 8.97 1.25 -6.88
N VAL A 31 8.82 0.18 -6.11
CA VAL A 31 9.95 -0.72 -5.79
C VAL A 31 10.48 -1.43 -7.04
N HIS A 32 9.61 -1.93 -7.92
CA HIS A 32 10.03 -2.65 -9.12
C HIS A 32 10.58 -1.73 -10.20
N VAL A 33 9.79 -0.75 -10.63
CA VAL A 33 10.11 0.03 -11.82
C VAL A 33 11.07 1.16 -11.47
N ASP A 34 10.74 1.95 -10.44
CA ASP A 34 11.50 3.16 -10.17
C ASP A 34 12.82 2.86 -9.44
N VAL A 35 12.85 1.83 -8.59
CA VAL A 35 14.05 1.45 -7.83
C VAL A 35 14.81 0.31 -8.52
N LEU A 36 14.23 -0.89 -8.61
CA LEU A 36 14.96 -2.08 -9.08
C LEU A 36 15.44 -1.97 -10.53
N GLU A 37 14.54 -1.66 -11.48
CA GLU A 37 14.91 -1.57 -12.90
C GLU A 37 15.91 -0.44 -13.17
N THR A 38 15.73 0.72 -12.53
CA THR A 38 16.65 1.85 -12.65
C THR A 38 18.04 1.51 -12.14
N GLN A 39 18.15 0.95 -10.93
CA GLN A 39 19.45 0.60 -10.35
C GLN A 39 20.11 -0.55 -11.11
N GLN A 40 19.34 -1.52 -11.61
CA GLN A 40 19.87 -2.61 -12.44
C GLN A 40 20.46 -2.08 -13.75
N ARG A 41 19.82 -1.10 -14.39
CA ARG A 41 20.34 -0.44 -15.60
C ARG A 41 21.67 0.23 -15.31
N ILE A 42 21.75 1.03 -14.23
CA ILE A 42 22.98 1.70 -13.80
C ILE A 42 24.10 0.69 -13.53
N LEU A 43 23.81 -0.41 -12.83
CA LEU A 43 24.79 -1.45 -12.54
C LEU A 43 25.31 -2.12 -13.82
N ARG A 44 24.40 -2.44 -14.75
CA ARG A 44 24.76 -3.07 -16.03
C ARG A 44 25.69 -2.19 -16.86
N ASP A 45 25.38 -0.90 -16.95
CA ASP A 45 26.19 0.06 -17.70
C ASP A 45 27.59 0.19 -17.05
N LYS A 46 27.66 0.28 -15.72
CA LYS A 46 28.91 0.35 -14.97
C LYS A 46 29.78 -0.90 -15.11
N ILE A 47 29.19 -2.09 -15.01
CA ILE A 47 29.91 -3.37 -15.20
C ILE A 47 30.44 -3.49 -16.62
N THR A 48 29.66 -3.04 -17.62
CA THR A 48 30.10 -3.09 -19.03
C THR A 48 31.28 -2.15 -19.30
N SER A 49 31.38 -1.04 -18.57
CA SER A 49 32.50 -0.11 -18.65
C SER A 49 33.69 -0.46 -17.74
N ALA A 50 33.56 -1.46 -16.87
CA ALA A 50 34.58 -1.78 -15.88
C ALA A 50 35.75 -2.54 -16.50
N GLU A 51 36.96 -2.08 -16.23
CA GLU A 51 38.19 -2.74 -16.72
C GLU A 51 38.72 -3.77 -15.71
N ASN A 52 38.37 -3.63 -14.42
CA ASN A 52 38.89 -4.47 -13.33
C ASN A 52 37.77 -5.09 -12.50
N PHE A 53 38.05 -6.27 -11.94
CA PHE A 53 37.13 -6.98 -11.06
C PHE A 53 36.82 -6.24 -9.75
N LEU A 54 37.79 -5.50 -9.20
CA LEU A 54 37.60 -4.72 -7.98
C LEU A 54 36.52 -3.64 -8.17
N ASP A 55 36.52 -2.97 -9.33
CA ASP A 55 35.53 -1.94 -9.67
C ASP A 55 34.12 -2.55 -9.78
N CYS A 56 33.99 -3.72 -10.40
CA CYS A 56 32.73 -4.47 -10.45
C CYS A 56 32.19 -4.79 -9.05
N SER A 57 33.06 -5.20 -8.13
CA SER A 57 32.69 -5.52 -6.75
C SER A 57 32.20 -4.27 -6.00
N GLU A 58 32.89 -3.14 -6.16
CA GLU A 58 32.49 -1.86 -5.55
C GLU A 58 31.14 -1.36 -6.09
N TYR A 59 30.92 -1.48 -7.40
CA TYR A 59 29.65 -1.11 -8.03
C TYR A 59 28.50 -1.98 -7.54
N LEU A 60 28.71 -3.28 -7.35
CA LEU A 60 27.69 -4.17 -6.81
C LEU A 60 27.34 -3.83 -5.36
N ASN A 61 28.34 -3.57 -4.51
CA ASN A 61 28.08 -3.16 -3.12
C ASN A 61 27.30 -1.84 -3.07
N THR A 62 27.70 -0.86 -3.88
CA THR A 62 26.99 0.42 -3.99
C THR A 62 25.55 0.24 -4.49
N PHE A 63 25.33 -0.66 -5.45
CA PHE A 63 24.01 -1.02 -5.95
C PHE A 63 23.14 -1.60 -4.84
N LEU A 64 23.65 -2.56 -4.06
CA LEU A 64 22.91 -3.17 -2.95
C LEU A 64 22.55 -2.16 -1.87
N ASP A 65 23.50 -1.32 -1.46
CA ASP A 65 23.27 -0.27 -0.47
C ASP A 65 22.18 0.71 -0.95
N THR A 66 22.27 1.11 -2.22
CA THR A 66 21.30 2.04 -2.82
C THR A 66 19.91 1.40 -2.92
N MET A 67 19.82 0.12 -3.30
CA MET A 67 18.58 -0.64 -3.36
C MET A 67 17.88 -0.72 -1.99
N ILE A 68 18.64 -1.05 -0.94
CA ILE A 68 18.13 -1.16 0.44
C ILE A 68 17.62 0.19 0.93
N MET A 69 18.36 1.27 0.70
CA MET A 69 17.96 2.63 1.09
C MET A 69 16.72 3.11 0.33
N GLN A 70 16.70 2.98 -1.00
CA GLN A 70 15.61 3.48 -1.84
C GLN A 70 14.31 2.68 -1.71
N SER A 71 14.39 1.40 -1.31
CA SER A 71 13.22 0.55 -1.02
C SER A 71 12.64 0.78 0.39
N PHE A 72 13.17 1.74 1.15
CA PHE A 72 12.80 2.04 2.54
C PHE A 72 13.06 0.91 3.55
N LEU A 73 13.88 -0.08 3.20
CA LEU A 73 14.20 -1.20 4.07
C LEU A 73 15.14 -0.77 5.23
N ASP A 74 15.99 0.22 4.98
CA ASP A 74 16.92 0.76 6.00
C ASP A 74 16.23 1.65 7.06
N ILE A 75 15.02 2.15 6.75
CA ILE A 75 14.31 3.07 7.64
C ILE A 75 13.28 2.29 8.44
N ALA A 76 13.69 1.82 9.62
CA ALA A 76 12.87 0.98 10.52
C ALA A 76 11.47 1.55 10.78
N SER A 77 11.32 2.88 10.90
CA SER A 77 10.01 3.51 11.09
C SER A 77 9.07 3.33 9.90
N ILE A 78 9.58 3.45 8.66
CA ILE A 78 8.79 3.25 7.44
C ILE A 78 8.47 1.78 7.24
N SER A 79 9.47 0.92 7.40
CA SER A 79 9.28 -0.53 7.34
C SER A 79 8.20 -1.00 8.33
N SER A 80 8.24 -0.52 9.58
CA SER A 80 7.20 -0.82 10.58
C SER A 80 5.82 -0.24 10.24
N MET A 81 5.76 0.97 9.66
CA MET A 81 4.48 1.54 9.18
C MET A 81 3.88 0.72 8.03
N LEU A 82 4.70 0.30 7.07
CA LEU A 82 4.29 -0.54 5.94
C LEU A 82 3.83 -1.92 6.41
N ASP A 83 4.58 -2.56 7.31
CA ASP A 83 4.19 -3.83 7.93
C ASP A 83 2.84 -3.72 8.64
N GLY A 84 2.65 -2.66 9.44
CA GLY A 84 1.38 -2.41 10.10
C GLY A 84 0.19 -2.19 9.14
N ILE A 85 0.44 -1.65 7.94
CA ILE A 85 -0.57 -1.52 6.89
C ILE A 85 -0.85 -2.88 6.25
N VAL A 86 0.18 -3.67 5.91
CA VAL A 86 0.02 -5.01 5.32
C VAL A 86 -0.73 -5.93 6.28
N GLN A 87 -0.41 -5.92 7.58
CA GLN A 87 -1.15 -6.65 8.59
C GLN A 87 -2.64 -6.25 8.65
N LEU A 88 -2.94 -4.97 8.47
CA LEU A 88 -4.32 -4.49 8.42
C LEU A 88 -5.05 -5.00 7.17
N ILE A 89 -4.38 -5.02 6.01
CA ILE A 89 -4.91 -5.59 4.77
C ILE A 89 -5.18 -7.10 4.92
N THR A 90 -4.27 -7.84 5.58
CA THR A 90 -4.48 -9.26 5.86
C THR A 90 -5.67 -9.47 6.80
N LYS A 91 -5.80 -8.67 7.86
CA LYS A 91 -6.96 -8.71 8.77
C LYS A 91 -8.26 -8.41 8.04
N TYR A 92 -8.26 -7.41 7.17
CA TYR A 92 -9.42 -7.08 6.33
C TYR A 92 -9.81 -8.26 5.43
N THR A 93 -8.85 -8.86 4.73
CA THR A 93 -9.10 -9.98 3.82
C THR A 93 -9.70 -11.17 4.56
N ALA A 94 -9.13 -11.55 5.71
CA ALA A 94 -9.68 -12.61 6.55
C ALA A 94 -11.09 -12.29 7.08
N SER A 95 -11.35 -11.03 7.44
CA SER A 95 -12.68 -10.59 7.92
C SER A 95 -13.73 -10.62 6.82
N VAL A 96 -13.35 -10.32 5.57
CA VAL A 96 -14.23 -10.43 4.40
C VAL A 96 -14.55 -11.89 4.11
N GLU A 97 -13.55 -12.77 4.14
CA GLU A 97 -13.74 -14.22 3.94
C GLU A 97 -14.65 -14.84 5.01
N GLU A 98 -14.49 -14.44 6.28
CA GLU A 98 -15.38 -14.89 7.37
C GLU A 98 -16.81 -14.42 7.15
N ALA A 99 -17.01 -13.13 6.87
CA ALA A 99 -18.34 -12.57 6.63
C ALA A 99 -19.02 -13.26 5.43
N GLN A 100 -18.28 -13.55 4.36
CA GLN A 100 -18.75 -14.30 3.20
C GLN A 100 -19.17 -15.73 3.56
N ARG A 101 -18.42 -16.41 4.42
CA ARG A 101 -18.73 -17.76 4.89
C ARG A 101 -20.02 -17.77 5.74
N GLU A 102 -20.17 -16.81 6.64
CA GLU A 102 -21.38 -16.66 7.46
C GLU A 102 -22.62 -16.38 6.60
N MET A 103 -22.49 -15.52 5.57
CA MET A 103 -23.59 -15.26 4.63
C MET A 103 -23.96 -16.50 3.82
N ALA A 104 -22.98 -17.28 3.35
CA ALA A 104 -23.22 -18.52 2.61
C ALA A 104 -23.91 -19.60 3.47
N ALA A 105 -23.61 -19.64 4.78
CA ALA A 105 -24.28 -20.52 5.72
C ALA A 105 -25.75 -20.10 5.99
N MET A 106 -26.04 -18.80 6.00
CA MET A 106 -27.39 -18.26 6.23
C MET A 106 -28.31 -18.31 5.01
N THR A 107 -27.77 -18.38 3.79
CA THR A 107 -28.55 -18.47 2.54
C THR A 107 -28.96 -19.90 2.16
N GLY A 108 -28.58 -20.91 2.96
CA GLY A 108 -28.95 -22.31 2.75
C GLY A 108 -30.42 -22.65 3.05
N ASP A 109 -31.12 -21.83 3.84
CA ASP A 109 -32.56 -21.94 4.12
C ASP A 109 -33.26 -20.70 3.55
N GLY A 110 -34.27 -20.91 2.70
CA GLY A 110 -34.83 -19.92 1.77
C GLY A 110 -35.23 -18.55 2.36
N ASP A 111 -35.09 -17.52 1.52
CA ASP A 111 -35.51 -16.11 1.69
C ASP A 111 -34.67 -15.21 2.61
N GLY A 112 -33.41 -15.56 2.90
CA GLY A 112 -32.46 -14.62 3.51
C GLY A 112 -31.99 -13.54 2.52
N ASP A 113 -32.37 -12.29 2.75
CA ASP A 113 -31.76 -11.11 2.14
C ASP A 113 -30.25 -11.19 2.43
N GLY A 114 -29.42 -11.41 1.40
CA GLY A 114 -27.99 -11.78 1.49
C GLY A 114 -27.11 -10.64 2.01
N GLN A 115 -27.41 -10.15 3.20
CA GLN A 115 -26.86 -8.96 3.81
C GLN A 115 -25.70 -9.32 4.73
N TYR A 116 -24.62 -8.52 4.66
CA TYR A 116 -23.48 -8.67 5.56
C TYR A 116 -23.91 -8.54 7.02
N PRO A 117 -23.35 -9.35 7.94
CA PRO A 117 -23.61 -9.23 9.37
C PRO A 117 -23.30 -7.80 9.86
N PRO A 118 -24.17 -7.19 10.70
CA PRO A 118 -23.96 -5.82 11.18
C PRO A 118 -22.67 -5.68 12.00
N ALA A 119 -22.24 -6.74 12.68
CA ALA A 119 -20.96 -6.79 13.38
C ALA A 119 -19.77 -6.60 12.41
N SER A 120 -19.79 -7.28 11.26
CA SER A 120 -18.76 -7.17 10.23
C SER A 120 -18.72 -5.78 9.61
N LEU A 121 -19.88 -5.15 9.37
CA LEU A 121 -19.94 -3.76 8.90
C LEU A 121 -19.27 -2.78 9.88
N SER A 122 -19.54 -2.93 11.18
CA SER A 122 -18.90 -2.09 12.21
C SER A 122 -17.38 -2.31 12.28
N LEU A 123 -16.91 -3.54 12.04
CA LEU A 123 -15.49 -3.86 11.97
C LEU A 123 -14.85 -3.22 10.73
N PHE A 124 -15.49 -3.28 9.56
CA PHE A 124 -14.98 -2.65 8.34
C PHE A 124 -14.86 -1.14 8.47
N ALA A 125 -15.81 -0.47 9.14
CA ALA A 125 -15.72 0.97 9.43
C ALA A 125 -14.48 1.29 10.28
N ARG A 126 -14.22 0.51 11.35
CA ARG A 126 -13.02 0.67 12.18
C ARG A 126 -11.73 0.42 11.40
N LEU A 127 -11.71 -0.64 10.59
CA LEU A 127 -10.56 -0.94 9.72
C LEU A 127 -10.29 0.18 8.71
N GLN A 128 -11.35 0.82 8.20
CA GLN A 128 -11.23 1.96 7.29
C GLN A 128 -10.57 3.16 7.98
N GLU A 129 -11.02 3.52 9.18
CA GLU A 129 -10.42 4.62 9.96
C GLU A 129 -8.95 4.33 10.29
N ASP A 130 -8.64 3.12 10.75
CA ASP A 130 -7.27 2.71 11.07
C ASP A 130 -6.37 2.72 9.83
N PHE A 131 -6.88 2.24 8.70
CA PHE A 131 -6.15 2.27 7.42
C PHE A 131 -5.88 3.70 6.99
N GLN A 132 -6.88 4.58 7.02
CA GLN A 132 -6.75 5.98 6.65
C GLN A 132 -5.75 6.72 7.54
N ARG A 133 -5.79 6.48 8.86
CA ARG A 133 -4.81 7.08 9.79
C ARG A 133 -3.39 6.64 9.45
N ARG A 134 -3.16 5.33 9.25
CA ARG A 134 -1.84 4.79 8.91
C ARG A 134 -1.33 5.29 7.57
N CYS A 135 -2.19 5.37 6.56
CA CYS A 135 -1.83 5.90 5.24
C CYS A 135 -1.47 7.39 5.31
N THR A 136 -2.23 8.18 6.06
CA THR A 136 -1.96 9.62 6.25
C THR A 136 -0.63 9.84 6.98
N MET A 137 -0.36 9.05 8.02
CA MET A 137 0.92 9.07 8.73
C MET A 137 2.08 8.71 7.80
N LEU A 138 1.95 7.61 7.04
CA LEU A 138 2.94 7.19 6.06
C LEU A 138 3.20 8.30 5.03
N PHE A 139 2.16 8.87 4.44
CA PHE A 139 2.28 9.97 3.48
C PHE A 139 2.99 11.19 4.06
N THR A 140 2.69 11.55 5.32
CA THR A 140 3.34 12.66 6.02
C THR A 140 4.82 12.41 6.23
N VAL A 141 5.20 11.19 6.66
CA VAL A 141 6.60 10.81 6.88
C VAL A 141 7.37 10.78 5.55
N LEU A 142 6.78 10.20 4.50
CA LEU A 142 7.37 10.13 3.17
C LEU A 142 7.53 11.51 2.52
N LYS A 143 6.59 12.43 2.75
CA LYS A 143 6.68 13.83 2.28
C LYS A 143 7.77 14.61 2.99
N SER A 144 8.19 14.20 4.19
CA SER A 144 9.20 14.95 4.95
C SER A 144 10.52 15.02 4.16
N THR A 145 11.03 16.24 3.98
CA THR A 145 12.25 16.55 3.21
C THR A 145 13.49 15.82 3.73
N LYS A 146 13.49 15.43 5.00
CA LYS A 146 14.56 14.62 5.61
C LYS A 146 14.71 13.27 4.93
N LEU A 147 13.62 12.69 4.44
CA LEU A 147 13.65 11.39 3.77
C LEU A 147 14.19 11.48 2.34
N SER A 148 13.83 12.52 1.59
CA SER A 148 14.34 12.75 0.24
C SER A 148 15.87 12.92 0.22
N VAL A 149 16.43 13.54 1.27
CA VAL A 149 17.87 13.75 1.42
C VAL A 149 18.55 12.49 1.97
N LYS A 150 17.95 11.83 2.97
CA LYS A 150 18.56 10.66 3.64
C LYS A 150 18.48 9.37 2.81
N ALA A 151 17.40 9.16 2.06
CA ALA A 151 17.20 7.96 1.22
C ALA A 151 17.77 8.13 -0.20
N ARG A 152 18.26 9.32 -0.58
CA ARG A 152 18.69 9.66 -1.96
C ARG A 152 17.75 9.04 -2.99
N ALA A 153 16.45 9.23 -2.80
CA ALA A 153 15.42 8.57 -3.59
C ALA A 153 14.88 9.55 -4.64
N PRO A 154 15.50 9.64 -5.83
CA PRO A 154 15.09 10.59 -6.87
C PRO A 154 13.64 10.35 -7.33
N HIS A 155 13.17 9.11 -7.25
CA HIS A 155 11.83 8.72 -7.67
C HIS A 155 10.78 8.74 -6.55
N LEU A 156 11.17 9.07 -5.30
CA LEU A 156 10.22 9.17 -4.19
C LEU A 156 9.15 10.24 -4.47
N HIS A 157 9.52 11.35 -5.13
CA HIS A 157 8.56 12.37 -5.53
C HIS A 157 7.50 11.81 -6.49
N GLN A 158 7.91 10.96 -7.44
CA GLN A 158 7.00 10.37 -8.40
C GLN A 158 6.05 9.36 -7.74
N PHE A 159 6.54 8.58 -6.78
CA PHE A 159 5.69 7.74 -5.93
C PHE A 159 4.64 8.55 -5.16
N LEU A 160 5.05 9.65 -4.52
CA LEU A 160 4.15 10.54 -3.79
C LEU A 160 3.07 11.15 -4.69
N LEU A 161 3.40 11.50 -5.94
CA LEU A 161 2.43 11.97 -6.93
C LEU A 161 1.41 10.88 -7.30
N ARG A 162 1.86 9.64 -7.49
CA ARG A 162 0.97 8.50 -7.79
C ARG A 162 0.05 8.17 -6.60
N LEU A 163 0.57 8.24 -5.37
CA LEU A 163 -0.22 8.06 -4.16
C LEU A 163 -1.24 9.19 -3.97
N ASN A 164 -0.85 10.43 -4.28
CA ASN A 164 -1.68 11.62 -4.16
C ASN A 164 -2.43 11.97 -5.45
N PHE A 165 -2.73 10.97 -6.29
CA PHE A 165 -3.50 11.18 -7.50
C PHE A 165 -4.85 11.85 -7.16
N ASN A 166 -5.21 12.89 -7.92
CA ASN A 166 -6.37 13.76 -7.65
C ASN A 166 -6.39 14.40 -6.24
N HIS A 167 -5.23 14.64 -5.62
CA HIS A 167 -5.12 15.21 -4.27
C HIS A 167 -5.80 14.37 -3.17
N TYR A 168 -6.11 13.11 -3.43
CA TYR A 168 -6.93 12.29 -2.54
C TYR A 168 -6.37 12.23 -1.11
N MET A 169 -5.09 11.89 -0.97
CA MET A 169 -4.39 11.83 0.33
C MET A 169 -4.26 13.20 0.99
N SER A 170 -4.06 14.27 0.19
CA SER A 170 -3.98 15.64 0.71
C SER A 170 -5.32 16.12 1.25
N ASN A 171 -6.41 15.81 0.55
CA ASN A 171 -7.77 16.16 0.95
C ASN A 171 -8.19 15.38 2.20
N GLN A 172 -7.80 14.10 2.31
CA GLN A 172 -8.01 13.32 3.53
C GLN A 172 -7.23 13.88 4.73
N ALA A 173 -5.97 14.26 4.53
CA ALA A 173 -5.15 14.87 5.59
C ALA A 173 -5.76 16.21 6.07
N LEU A 174 -6.20 17.07 5.14
CA LEU A 174 -6.87 18.33 5.47
C LEU A 174 -8.22 18.11 6.18
N ALA A 175 -9.02 17.14 5.73
CA ALA A 175 -10.28 16.80 6.39
C ALA A 175 -10.05 16.29 7.82
N SER A 176 -8.99 15.50 8.05
CA SER A 176 -8.63 15.03 9.39
C SER A 176 -8.10 16.15 10.30
N ALA A 177 -7.45 17.18 9.73
CA ALA A 177 -6.95 18.33 10.48
C ALA A 177 -8.05 19.36 10.79
N ALA A 178 -9.11 19.42 9.99
CA ALA A 178 -10.26 20.30 10.20
C ALA A 178 -11.26 19.80 11.26
N LEU A 179 -11.10 18.57 11.76
CA LEU A 179 -11.91 17.94 12.81
C LEU A 179 -11.30 18.07 14.21
N ILE A 180 -10.24 18.87 14.37
CA ILE A 180 -9.59 19.24 15.64
C ILE A 180 -9.85 20.73 15.88
#